data_AF-A0A7C5J1B5-F1
#
_entry.id   AF-A0A7C5J1B5-F1
#
_cell.length_a   1.000
_cell.length_b   1.000
_cell.length_c   1.000
_cell.angle_alpha   90.00
_cell.angle_beta   90.00
_cell.angle_gamma   90.00
#
_symmetry.space_group_name_H-M   'P 1'
#
loop_
_entity.id
_entity.type
_entity.pdbx_description
1 polymer ?
#
loop_
_entity_poly.entity_id
_entity_poly.type
_entity_poly.pdbx_seq_one_letter_code
_entity_poly.pdbx_strand_id
1 'polypeptide(L)'
;MTEPALAMSTGDEQPVQIHDALANVDLSGLPSAPWEAEPVQTDEVPGALLRAWSIADNRGECAPIVPAAMGAAEGAHARVSEMVEGGWAVEYDHRGLPGLAANGNACANCGRGVFGIAGTAMSPDTLAGESTLDVPEPSFADGSHLEVEAPADGETVAAAMITLRGQGCVYQVWSFLGEDHVRELVDGLRRVEMREDTSVAVR
;
A
#
# COMPACT_ATOMS: atom_id res chain seq x y z
N MET A 1 32.87 48.57 23.36
CA MET A 1 33.22 47.15 23.30
C MET A 1 31.94 46.43 22.93
N THR A 2 31.80 46.06 21.66
CA THR A 2 30.60 45.41 21.13
C THR A 2 31.11 44.19 20.37
N GLU A 3 30.93 43.01 20.94
CA GLU A 3 31.15 41.74 20.25
C GLU A 3 30.06 41.57 19.17
N PRO A 4 30.41 41.13 17.95
CA PRO A 4 29.43 40.64 17.02
C PRO A 4 29.08 39.19 17.39
N ALA A 5 27.79 38.94 17.64
CA ALA A 5 27.25 37.59 17.73
C ALA A 5 27.40 36.90 16.36
N LEU A 6 28.14 35.81 16.32
CA LEU A 6 28.16 34.84 15.23
C LEU A 6 26.75 34.24 15.10
N ALA A 7 26.05 34.57 14.03
CA ALA A 7 24.87 33.84 13.61
C ALA A 7 25.30 32.43 13.20
N MET A 8 24.94 31.42 14.01
CA MET A 8 25.01 30.03 13.59
C MET A 8 23.93 29.82 12.53
N SER A 9 24.37 29.64 11.29
CA SER A 9 23.54 29.16 10.19
C SER A 9 23.07 27.76 10.56
N THR A 10 21.81 27.62 10.97
CA THR A 10 21.12 26.32 10.92
C THR A 10 21.08 25.91 9.46
N GLY A 11 21.79 24.84 9.09
CA GLY A 11 21.68 24.27 7.76
C GLY A 11 20.23 23.86 7.54
N ASP A 12 19.63 24.36 6.47
CA ASP A 12 18.42 23.78 5.88
C ASP A 12 18.75 22.33 5.48
N GLU A 13 18.51 21.38 6.38
CA GLU A 13 18.33 19.98 5.98
C GLU A 13 17.00 19.91 5.22
N GLN A 14 17.07 20.07 3.90
CA GLN A 14 15.91 19.84 3.07
C GLN A 14 15.53 18.36 3.18
N PRO A 15 14.23 18.04 3.36
CA PRO A 15 13.79 16.66 3.47
C PRO A 15 14.20 15.89 2.20
N VAL A 16 14.74 14.70 2.40
CA VAL A 16 15.12 13.82 1.30
C VAL A 16 13.87 13.49 0.50
N GLN A 17 13.94 13.73 -0.80
CA GLN A 17 12.91 13.33 -1.74
C GLN A 17 13.31 11.97 -2.33
N ILE A 18 12.51 10.92 -2.10
CA ILE A 18 12.87 9.56 -2.55
C ILE A 18 13.16 9.50 -4.06
N HIS A 19 12.43 10.29 -4.85
CA HIS A 19 12.61 10.32 -6.31
C HIS A 19 14.02 10.77 -6.73
N ASP A 20 14.65 11.67 -5.97
CA ASP A 20 16.01 12.14 -6.25
C ASP A 20 17.05 11.13 -5.77
N ALA A 21 16.81 10.50 -4.61
CA ALA A 21 17.71 9.49 -4.04
C ALA A 21 17.83 8.24 -4.94
N LEU A 22 16.74 7.84 -5.59
CA LEU A 22 16.68 6.65 -6.45
C LEU A 22 17.15 6.89 -7.89
N ALA A 23 17.45 8.13 -8.29
CA ALA A 23 17.71 8.49 -9.70
C ALA A 23 18.92 7.79 -10.34
N ASN A 24 19.86 7.29 -9.53
CA ASN A 24 21.09 6.64 -10.01
C ASN A 24 21.22 5.16 -9.58
N VAL A 25 20.16 4.57 -9.03
CA VAL A 25 20.16 3.15 -8.64
C VAL A 25 20.10 2.28 -9.90
N ASP A 26 20.99 1.29 -10.01
CA ASP A 26 20.94 0.30 -11.08
C ASP A 26 19.82 -0.72 -10.80
N LEU A 27 18.75 -0.66 -11.60
CA LEU A 27 17.57 -1.51 -11.47
C LEU A 27 17.61 -2.73 -12.42
N SER A 28 18.65 -2.87 -13.25
CA SER A 28 18.68 -3.82 -14.36
C SER A 28 18.68 -5.31 -13.96
N GLY A 29 18.99 -5.62 -12.70
CA GLY A 29 18.95 -6.97 -12.14
C GLY A 29 17.68 -7.32 -11.37
N LEU A 30 16.76 -6.36 -11.18
CA LEU A 30 15.55 -6.57 -10.38
C LEU A 30 14.43 -7.19 -11.21
N PRO A 31 13.50 -7.93 -10.58
CA PRO A 31 12.32 -8.46 -11.26
C PRO A 31 11.35 -7.34 -11.68
N SER A 32 10.54 -7.59 -12.71
CA SER A 32 9.40 -6.74 -13.04
C SER A 32 8.39 -6.73 -11.89
N ALA A 33 7.73 -5.59 -11.70
CA ALA A 33 6.81 -5.45 -10.59
C ALA A 33 5.45 -6.11 -10.90
N PRO A 34 4.80 -6.80 -9.94
CA PRO A 34 3.54 -7.51 -10.20
C PRO A 34 2.42 -6.64 -10.77
N TRP A 35 2.36 -5.37 -10.34
CA TRP A 35 1.36 -4.38 -10.76
C TRP A 35 1.63 -3.75 -12.13
N GLU A 36 2.73 -4.11 -12.82
CA GLU A 36 2.95 -3.76 -14.22
C GLU A 36 2.29 -4.74 -15.20
N ALA A 37 1.80 -5.88 -14.72
CA ALA A 37 0.95 -6.76 -15.51
C ALA A 37 -0.41 -6.12 -15.83
N GLU A 38 -1.19 -6.79 -16.69
CA GLU A 38 -2.49 -6.30 -17.18
C GLU A 38 -3.36 -5.72 -16.04
N PRO A 39 -3.78 -4.44 -16.13
CA PRO A 39 -4.63 -3.82 -15.13
C PRO A 39 -5.98 -4.53 -14.99
N VAL A 40 -6.57 -4.44 -13.79
CA VAL A 40 -7.93 -4.92 -13.55
C VAL A 40 -8.92 -3.81 -13.88
N GLN A 41 -9.94 -4.12 -14.67
CA GLN A 41 -10.96 -3.15 -15.06
C GLN A 41 -11.89 -2.85 -13.88
N THR A 42 -12.42 -1.62 -13.80
CA THR A 42 -13.28 -1.21 -12.68
C THR A 42 -14.52 -2.07 -12.44
N ASP A 43 -15.05 -2.75 -13.46
CA ASP A 43 -16.20 -3.67 -13.34
C ASP A 43 -15.84 -5.03 -12.73
N GLU A 44 -14.55 -5.38 -12.71
CA GLU A 44 -14.02 -6.58 -12.07
C GLU A 44 -13.59 -6.32 -10.61
N VAL A 45 -13.42 -5.05 -10.24
CA VAL A 45 -13.02 -4.64 -8.89
C VAL A 45 -14.20 -4.72 -7.92
N PRO A 46 -14.02 -5.22 -6.69
CA PRO A 46 -15.06 -5.19 -5.67
C PRO A 46 -15.53 -3.76 -5.41
N GLY A 47 -16.84 -3.50 -5.51
CA GLY A 47 -17.38 -2.15 -5.33
C GLY A 47 -17.09 -1.52 -3.95
N ALA A 48 -16.77 -2.32 -2.94
CA ALA A 48 -16.29 -1.82 -1.64
C ALA A 48 -14.96 -1.07 -1.75
N LEU A 49 -14.02 -1.57 -2.55
CA LEU A 49 -12.73 -0.94 -2.79
C LEU A 49 -12.90 0.39 -3.52
N LEU A 50 -13.69 0.40 -4.61
CA LEU A 50 -13.95 1.64 -5.36
C LEU A 50 -14.64 2.70 -4.51
N ARG A 51 -15.58 2.30 -3.64
CA ARG A 51 -16.21 3.23 -2.69
C ARG A 51 -15.22 3.80 -1.70
N ALA A 52 -14.40 2.95 -1.07
CA ALA A 52 -13.39 3.37 -0.10
C ALA A 52 -12.42 4.38 -0.74
N TRP A 53 -11.91 4.07 -1.93
CA TRP A 53 -11.01 4.94 -2.68
C TRP A 53 -11.68 6.26 -3.09
N SER A 54 -12.92 6.23 -3.60
CA SER A 54 -13.59 7.43 -4.13
C SER A 54 -13.82 8.54 -3.10
N ILE A 55 -13.91 8.19 -1.82
CA ILE A 55 -14.14 9.13 -0.72
C ILE A 55 -12.86 9.50 0.05
N ALA A 56 -11.73 8.84 -0.23
CA ALA A 56 -10.47 9.11 0.44
C ALA A 56 -9.90 10.47 0.04
N ASP A 57 -9.21 11.10 1.00
CA ASP A 57 -8.56 12.39 0.78
C ASP A 57 -7.34 12.24 -0.13
N ASN A 58 -6.59 11.15 0.03
CA ASN A 58 -5.38 10.84 -0.76
C ASN A 58 -5.67 10.28 -2.17
N ARG A 59 -6.93 10.15 -2.61
CA ARG A 59 -7.29 9.43 -3.86
C ARG A 59 -6.62 9.95 -5.13
N GLY A 60 -6.22 11.22 -5.15
CA GLY A 60 -5.52 11.85 -6.27
C GLY A 60 -4.04 11.44 -6.39
N GLU A 61 -3.46 10.93 -5.31
CA GLU A 61 -2.05 10.55 -5.21
C GLU A 61 -1.88 9.06 -4.92
N CYS A 62 -2.96 8.38 -4.54
CA CYS A 62 -2.99 6.98 -4.13
C CYS A 62 -4.05 6.22 -4.93
N ALA A 63 -3.65 5.75 -6.12
CA ALA A 63 -4.53 4.98 -6.99
C ALA A 63 -4.89 3.61 -6.38
N PRO A 64 -6.07 3.05 -6.68
CA PRO A 64 -6.46 1.76 -6.16
C PRO A 64 -5.65 0.61 -6.77
N ILE A 65 -5.31 -0.38 -5.95
CA ILE A 65 -4.73 -1.66 -6.37
C ILE A 65 -5.54 -2.82 -5.78
N VAL A 66 -5.56 -3.94 -6.49
CA VAL A 66 -6.36 -5.13 -6.12
C VAL A 66 -5.60 -6.41 -6.51
N PRO A 67 -5.71 -7.51 -5.76
CA PRO A 67 -5.14 -8.78 -6.15
C PRO A 67 -6.03 -9.40 -7.24
N ALA A 68 -5.41 -9.93 -8.29
CA ALA A 68 -6.11 -10.63 -9.37
C ALA A 68 -6.73 -11.97 -8.92
N ALA A 69 -6.23 -12.55 -7.84
CA ALA A 69 -6.76 -13.76 -7.20
C ALA A 69 -6.61 -13.64 -5.67
N MET A 70 -7.52 -14.24 -4.90
CA MET A 70 -7.49 -14.18 -3.44
C MET A 70 -6.80 -15.40 -2.80
N GLY A 71 -6.25 -16.31 -3.60
CA GLY A 71 -5.45 -17.45 -3.12
C GLY A 71 -6.18 -18.31 -2.09
N ALA A 72 -5.55 -18.54 -0.95
CA ALA A 72 -6.13 -19.28 0.16
C ALA A 72 -7.41 -18.65 0.77
N ALA A 73 -7.72 -17.39 0.44
CA ALA A 73 -8.94 -16.70 0.81
C ALA A 73 -9.98 -16.61 -0.33
N GLU A 74 -9.88 -17.44 -1.37
CA GLU A 74 -10.84 -17.46 -2.47
C GLU A 74 -12.30 -17.55 -1.99
N GLY A 75 -13.17 -16.70 -2.55
CA GLY A 75 -14.56 -16.54 -2.11
C GLY A 75 -14.76 -15.55 -0.95
N ALA A 76 -13.72 -14.87 -0.47
CA ALA A 76 -13.87 -13.81 0.52
C ALA A 76 -14.64 -12.60 -0.04
N HIS A 77 -15.38 -11.93 0.83
CA HIS A 77 -16.22 -10.79 0.47
C HIS A 77 -15.59 -9.48 0.94
N ALA A 78 -15.40 -8.56 -0.01
CA ALA A 78 -14.85 -7.23 0.27
C ALA A 78 -15.83 -6.34 1.06
N ARG A 79 -15.30 -5.63 2.05
CA ARG A 79 -16.00 -4.64 2.88
C ARG A 79 -15.11 -3.42 3.08
N VAL A 80 -15.70 -2.24 3.07
CA VAL A 80 -14.97 -1.00 3.42
C VAL A 80 -14.42 -1.14 4.84
N SER A 81 -13.14 -0.83 5.02
CA SER A 81 -12.54 -0.73 6.33
C SER A 81 -12.66 0.70 6.86
N GLU A 82 -12.97 0.83 8.15
CA GLU A 82 -13.04 2.11 8.85
C GLU A 82 -11.69 2.46 9.52
N MET A 83 -10.65 1.65 9.31
CA MET A 83 -9.39 1.72 10.08
C MET A 83 -8.37 2.75 9.56
N VAL A 84 -8.63 3.41 8.43
CA VAL A 84 -7.64 4.29 7.78
C VAL A 84 -8.21 5.70 7.60
N GLU A 85 -7.73 6.64 8.40
CA GLU A 85 -8.00 8.06 8.24
C GLU A 85 -7.16 8.66 7.11
N GLY A 86 -7.75 9.53 6.28
CA GLY A 86 -7.10 10.20 5.13
C GLY A 86 -6.79 9.30 3.92
N GLY A 87 -6.64 8.00 4.13
CA GLY A 87 -6.45 6.99 3.10
C GLY A 87 -7.71 6.21 2.73
N TRP A 88 -7.53 5.08 2.04
CA TRP A 88 -8.57 4.12 1.77
C TRP A 88 -8.15 2.72 2.22
N ALA A 89 -9.11 1.90 2.63
CA ALA A 89 -8.86 0.51 2.98
C ALA A 89 -10.06 -0.39 2.72
N VAL A 90 -9.78 -1.62 2.35
CA VAL A 90 -10.75 -2.69 2.16
C VAL A 90 -10.29 -3.93 2.91
N GLU A 91 -11.23 -4.59 3.56
CA GLU A 91 -11.04 -5.86 4.25
C GLU A 91 -11.86 -6.94 3.55
N TYR A 92 -11.35 -8.17 3.54
CA TYR A 92 -12.00 -9.32 2.94
C TYR A 92 -12.42 -10.30 4.03
N ASP A 93 -13.73 -10.53 4.12
CA ASP A 93 -14.35 -11.39 5.12
C ASP A 93 -14.63 -12.78 4.51
N HIS A 94 -14.19 -13.86 5.17
CA HIS A 94 -14.51 -15.24 4.81
C HIS A 94 -14.75 -16.09 6.06
N ARG A 95 -16.01 -16.46 6.34
CA ARG A 95 -16.35 -17.29 7.50
C ARG A 95 -15.62 -18.63 7.47
N GLY A 96 -15.16 -19.08 8.63
CA GLY A 96 -14.41 -20.33 8.77
C GLY A 96 -12.90 -20.17 8.60
N LEU A 97 -12.41 -19.01 8.13
CA LEU A 97 -10.99 -18.67 8.11
C LEU A 97 -10.58 -17.84 9.33
N PRO A 98 -9.27 -17.77 9.66
CA PRO A 98 -8.74 -16.85 10.65
C PRO A 98 -9.11 -15.39 10.37
N GLY A 99 -9.29 -14.61 11.43
CA GLY A 99 -9.61 -13.19 11.34
C GLY A 99 -10.02 -12.64 12.69
N LEU A 100 -10.86 -11.61 12.70
CA LEU A 100 -11.37 -10.98 13.89
C LEU A 100 -12.75 -11.51 14.30
N ALA A 101 -12.98 -11.59 15.60
CA ALA A 101 -14.31 -11.70 16.17
C ALA A 101 -15.00 -10.32 16.24
N ALA A 102 -16.30 -10.29 16.55
CA ALA A 102 -17.07 -9.04 16.64
C ALA A 102 -16.55 -8.08 17.72
N ASN A 103 -15.83 -8.58 18.72
CA ASN A 103 -15.20 -7.79 19.77
C ASN A 103 -13.78 -7.30 19.41
N GLY A 104 -13.31 -7.55 18.18
CA GLY A 104 -11.99 -7.15 17.72
C GLY A 104 -10.85 -8.10 18.09
N ASN A 105 -11.12 -9.20 18.80
CA ASN A 105 -10.07 -10.18 19.13
C ASN A 105 -9.79 -11.10 17.94
N ALA A 106 -8.52 -11.48 17.75
CA ALA A 106 -8.14 -12.52 16.81
C ALA A 106 -8.84 -13.85 17.15
N CYS A 107 -9.25 -14.57 16.11
CA CYS A 107 -10.04 -15.79 16.19
C CYS A 107 -9.74 -16.69 15.00
N ALA A 108 -9.54 -17.98 15.25
CA ALA A 108 -9.08 -18.94 14.25
C ALA A 108 -10.09 -19.22 13.11
N ASN A 109 -11.38 -18.90 13.29
CA ASN A 109 -12.43 -19.25 12.32
C ASN A 109 -13.58 -18.23 12.23
N CYS A 110 -13.39 -17.02 12.78
CA CYS A 110 -14.42 -15.98 12.77
C CYS A 110 -14.55 -15.28 11.41
N GLY A 111 -13.45 -15.19 10.67
CA GLY A 111 -13.47 -14.82 9.25
C GLY A 111 -13.72 -13.35 8.94
N ARG A 112 -13.65 -12.42 9.91
CA ARG A 112 -13.74 -10.98 9.62
C ARG A 112 -12.35 -10.41 9.35
N GLY A 113 -12.15 -9.72 8.23
CA GLY A 113 -10.87 -9.12 7.86
C GLY A 113 -9.74 -10.15 7.75
N VAL A 114 -10.02 -11.29 7.12
CA VAL A 114 -9.05 -12.39 6.89
C VAL A 114 -7.77 -11.85 6.25
N PHE A 115 -7.94 -10.91 5.34
CA PHE A 115 -6.87 -10.07 4.81
C PHE A 115 -7.45 -8.70 4.45
N GLY A 116 -6.57 -7.75 4.16
CA GLY A 116 -6.97 -6.45 3.70
C GLY A 116 -5.86 -5.71 2.96
N ILE A 117 -6.26 -4.64 2.31
CA ILE A 117 -5.40 -3.78 1.50
C ILE A 117 -5.78 -2.34 1.78
N ALA A 118 -4.78 -1.51 1.98
CA ALA A 118 -4.93 -0.08 2.18
C ALA A 118 -3.97 0.71 1.30
N GLY A 119 -4.45 1.84 0.80
CA GLY A 119 -3.60 2.94 0.36
C GLY A 119 -3.60 4.00 1.46
N THR A 120 -2.53 4.06 2.24
CA THR A 120 -2.48 4.83 3.49
C THR A 120 -2.26 6.33 3.23
N ALA A 121 -2.48 7.17 4.25
CA ALA A 121 -2.11 8.58 4.21
C ALA A 121 -0.60 8.83 4.40
N MET A 122 0.19 7.78 4.65
CA MET A 122 1.64 7.88 4.78
C MET A 122 2.26 8.07 3.40
N SER A 123 3.11 9.11 3.27
CA SER A 123 3.87 9.33 2.04
C SER A 123 5.11 8.43 1.98
N PRO A 124 5.64 8.10 0.79
CA PRO A 124 6.91 7.42 0.65
C PRO A 124 8.04 8.13 1.41
N ASP A 125 8.13 9.46 1.32
CA ASP A 125 9.16 10.23 2.03
C ASP A 125 9.07 10.05 3.56
N THR A 126 7.86 9.93 4.11
CA THR A 126 7.66 9.61 5.53
C THR A 126 8.19 8.22 5.89
N LEU A 127 8.08 7.24 4.98
CA LEU A 127 8.62 5.90 5.17
C LEU A 127 10.15 5.89 5.10
N ALA A 128 10.77 6.66 4.20
CA ALA A 128 12.22 6.77 4.09
C ALA A 128 12.89 7.56 5.23
N GLY A 129 12.12 8.22 6.09
CA GLY A 129 12.68 9.03 7.17
C GLY A 129 13.45 10.25 6.68
N GLU A 130 14.37 10.76 7.51
CA GLU A 130 15.05 12.04 7.27
C GLU A 130 16.39 11.87 6.51
N SER A 131 16.90 10.65 6.36
CA SER A 131 18.23 10.36 5.81
C SER A 131 18.16 9.60 4.49
N THR A 132 19.07 9.92 3.57
CA THR A 132 19.25 9.16 2.31
C THR A 132 19.67 7.71 2.54
N LEU A 133 20.25 7.39 3.71
CA LEU A 133 20.61 6.02 4.09
C LEU A 133 19.40 5.18 4.51
N ASP A 134 18.29 5.83 4.86
CA ASP A 134 17.06 5.19 5.32
C ASP A 134 16.05 5.02 4.16
N VAL A 135 16.41 5.49 2.95
CA VAL A 135 15.61 5.28 1.74
C VAL A 135 15.56 3.78 1.43
N PRO A 136 14.37 3.16 1.40
CA PRO A 136 14.25 1.74 1.14
C PRO A 136 14.80 1.37 -0.25
N GLU A 137 15.61 0.32 -0.31
CA GLU A 137 16.18 -0.16 -1.58
C GLU A 137 15.07 -0.71 -2.49
N PRO A 138 15.04 -0.37 -3.79
CA PRO A 138 14.05 -0.91 -4.71
C PRO A 138 14.06 -2.44 -4.76
N SER A 139 12.87 -3.03 -4.70
CA SER A 139 12.69 -4.48 -4.83
C SER A 139 12.36 -4.88 -6.28
N PHE A 140 11.94 -3.92 -7.10
CA PHE A 140 11.48 -4.14 -8.47
C PHE A 140 12.14 -3.18 -9.48
N ALA A 141 12.18 -3.61 -10.74
CA ALA A 141 12.81 -2.90 -11.85
C ALA A 141 12.15 -1.55 -12.19
N ASP A 142 10.89 -1.36 -11.78
CA ASP A 142 10.22 -0.07 -11.94
C ASP A 142 10.71 0.97 -10.91
N GLY A 143 11.43 0.56 -9.86
CA GLY A 143 11.92 1.41 -8.77
C GLY A 143 11.05 1.38 -7.51
N SER A 144 10.02 0.55 -7.49
CA SER A 144 9.15 0.33 -6.34
C SER A 144 9.82 -0.52 -5.26
N HIS A 145 9.37 -0.39 -4.03
CA HIS A 145 9.86 -1.15 -2.88
C HIS A 145 8.78 -2.01 -2.25
N LEU A 146 9.17 -3.17 -1.73
CA LEU A 146 8.36 -4.10 -0.96
C LEU A 146 9.14 -4.55 0.27
N GLU A 147 8.52 -4.40 1.44
CA GLU A 147 8.94 -5.01 2.68
C GLU A 147 7.83 -5.95 3.16
N VAL A 148 8.16 -7.19 3.51
CA VAL A 148 7.21 -8.13 4.10
C VAL A 148 7.66 -8.51 5.49
N GLU A 149 6.77 -8.34 6.45
CA GLU A 149 6.99 -8.59 7.86
C GLU A 149 6.16 -9.80 8.31
N ALA A 150 6.84 -10.74 8.97
CA ALA A 150 6.18 -11.79 9.72
C ALA A 150 5.39 -11.18 10.91
N PRO A 151 4.35 -11.88 11.42
CA PRO A 151 3.69 -11.43 12.63
C PRO A 151 4.69 -11.27 13.78
N ALA A 152 4.59 -10.18 14.53
CA ALA A 152 5.39 -10.00 15.73
C ALA A 152 5.08 -11.10 16.78
N ASP A 153 5.99 -11.29 17.74
CA ASP A 153 5.80 -12.30 18.79
C ASP A 153 4.47 -12.09 19.54
N GLY A 154 3.57 -13.08 19.42
CA GLY A 154 2.24 -13.04 20.03
C GLY A 154 1.15 -12.42 19.16
N GLU A 155 1.48 -11.94 17.96
CA GLU A 155 0.53 -11.51 16.94
C GLU A 155 0.24 -12.64 15.94
N THR A 156 -0.79 -12.44 15.10
CA THR A 156 -1.27 -13.45 14.15
C THR A 156 -1.36 -12.96 12.71
N VAL A 157 -1.02 -11.70 12.48
CA VAL A 157 -1.20 -11.02 11.19
C VAL A 157 0.17 -10.76 10.59
N ALA A 158 0.41 -11.28 9.39
CA ALA A 158 1.54 -10.90 8.57
C ALA A 158 1.18 -9.65 7.78
N ALA A 159 2.16 -8.80 7.45
CA ALA A 159 1.92 -7.58 6.71
C ALA A 159 3.01 -7.32 5.67
N ALA A 160 2.68 -6.53 4.65
CA ALA A 160 3.62 -5.98 3.69
C ALA A 160 3.38 -4.48 3.54
N MET A 161 4.47 -3.73 3.44
CA MET A 161 4.48 -2.32 3.06
C MET A 161 5.04 -2.18 1.65
N ILE A 162 4.39 -1.38 0.82
CA ILE A 162 4.72 -1.24 -0.60
C ILE A 162 4.75 0.24 -0.96
N THR A 163 5.82 0.70 -1.59
CA THR A 163 5.81 1.98 -2.31
C THR A 163 5.79 1.69 -3.80
N LEU A 164 4.79 2.24 -4.48
CA LEU A 164 4.68 2.13 -5.93
C LEU A 164 5.30 3.36 -6.57
N ARG A 165 6.16 3.19 -7.57
CA ARG A 165 6.66 4.33 -8.31
C ARG A 165 5.52 5.15 -8.92
N GLY A 166 5.63 6.46 -8.77
CA GLY A 166 4.64 7.42 -9.26
C GLY A 166 3.37 7.49 -8.42
N GLN A 167 3.34 6.87 -7.23
CA GLN A 167 2.27 7.06 -6.25
C GLN A 167 2.81 7.84 -5.04
N GLY A 168 1.98 8.71 -4.46
CA GLY A 168 2.32 9.54 -3.31
C GLY A 168 1.99 8.89 -1.96
N CYS A 169 1.68 7.60 -1.94
CA CYS A 169 1.29 6.87 -0.74
C CYS A 169 2.06 5.56 -0.55
N VAL A 170 2.09 5.07 0.69
CA VAL A 170 2.48 3.71 1.05
C VAL A 170 1.22 2.84 1.07
N TYR A 171 1.31 1.68 0.43
CA TYR A 171 0.28 0.64 0.51
C TYR A 171 0.62 -0.34 1.62
N GLN A 172 -0.42 -0.85 2.29
CA GLN A 172 -0.30 -1.93 3.25
C GLN A 172 -1.18 -3.09 2.82
N VAL A 173 -0.63 -4.30 2.84
CA VAL A 173 -1.36 -5.56 2.66
C VAL A 173 -1.15 -6.38 3.92
N TRP A 174 -2.21 -6.95 4.48
CA TRP A 174 -2.09 -7.79 5.68
C TRP A 174 -2.94 -9.04 5.59
N SER A 175 -2.55 -10.11 6.29
CA SER A 175 -3.34 -11.32 6.36
C SER A 175 -3.18 -12.12 7.65
N PHE A 176 -4.30 -12.62 8.17
CA PHE A 176 -4.38 -13.64 9.23
C PHE A 176 -4.06 -15.06 8.73
N LEU A 177 -3.91 -15.27 7.42
CA LEU A 177 -3.48 -16.55 6.85
C LEU A 177 -1.95 -16.69 6.83
N GLY A 178 -1.23 -15.65 7.25
CA GLY A 178 0.21 -15.66 7.41
C GLY A 178 0.97 -15.13 6.19
N GLU A 179 2.29 -15.25 6.31
CA GLU A 179 3.27 -14.63 5.42
C GLU A 179 3.20 -15.13 3.97
N ASP A 180 2.97 -16.43 3.77
CA ASP A 180 2.83 -17.03 2.45
C ASP A 180 1.66 -16.43 1.67
N HIS A 181 0.53 -16.20 2.36
CA HIS A 181 -0.64 -15.59 1.75
C HIS A 181 -0.42 -14.11 1.44
N VAL A 182 0.32 -13.37 2.27
CA VAL A 182 0.71 -11.98 1.94
C VAL A 182 1.55 -11.95 0.65
N ARG A 183 2.51 -12.87 0.48
CA ARG A 183 3.31 -12.96 -0.76
C ARG A 183 2.45 -13.31 -1.97
N GLU A 184 1.55 -14.27 -1.83
CA GLU A 184 0.61 -14.64 -2.89
C GLU A 184 -0.26 -13.44 -3.31
N LEU A 185 -0.78 -12.68 -2.35
CA LEU A 185 -1.54 -11.46 -2.62
C LEU A 185 -0.70 -10.42 -3.35
N VAL A 186 0.54 -10.16 -2.89
CA VAL A 186 1.46 -9.17 -3.48
C VAL A 186 1.83 -9.53 -4.91
N ASP A 187 2.17 -10.80 -5.20
CA ASP A 187 2.45 -11.29 -6.54
C ASP A 187 1.22 -11.18 -7.48
N GLY A 188 0.03 -11.21 -6.89
CA GLY A 188 -1.25 -11.03 -7.57
C GLY A 188 -1.69 -9.57 -7.75
N LEU A 189 -1.03 -8.58 -7.13
CA LEU A 189 -1.49 -7.19 -7.17
C LEU A 189 -1.45 -6.62 -8.59
N ARG A 190 -2.52 -5.91 -8.95
CA ARG A 190 -2.67 -5.17 -10.20
C ARG A 190 -3.15 -3.76 -9.91
N ARG A 191 -2.77 -2.83 -10.79
CA ARG A 191 -3.39 -1.50 -10.84
C ARG A 191 -4.83 -1.63 -11.28
N VAL A 192 -5.70 -0.78 -10.74
CA VAL A 192 -7.06 -0.63 -11.22
C VAL A 192 -7.07 0.40 -12.34
N GLU A 193 -7.55 0.02 -13.52
CA GLU A 193 -7.75 0.94 -14.63
C GLU A 193 -9.12 1.61 -14.52
N MET A 194 -9.10 2.89 -14.16
CA MET A 194 -10.30 3.72 -14.15
C MET A 194 -10.71 3.98 -15.58
N ARG A 195 -11.92 3.56 -15.97
CA ARG A 195 -12.50 3.95 -17.26
C ARG A 195 -12.51 5.48 -17.32
N GLU A 196 -11.78 6.02 -18.29
CA GLU A 196 -11.94 7.43 -18.65
C GLU A 196 -13.35 7.56 -19.21
N ASP A 197 -14.25 8.21 -18.46
CA ASP A 197 -15.51 8.67 -19.01
C ASP A 197 -15.13 9.60 -20.17
N THR A 198 -15.19 9.06 -21.39
CA THR A 198 -15.06 9.84 -22.60
C THR A 198 -16.29 10.72 -22.61
N SER A 199 -16.20 11.87 -21.95
CA SER A 199 -17.24 12.88 -21.99
C SER A 199 -17.49 13.18 -23.45
N VAL A 200 -18.64 12.72 -23.92
CA VAL A 200 -19.16 13.01 -25.24
C VAL A 200 -19.16 14.52 -25.36
N ALA A 201 -18.26 15.05 -26.18
CA ALA A 201 -18.31 16.42 -26.62
C ALA A 201 -19.63 16.60 -27.38
N VAL A 202 -20.67 17.00 -26.65
CA VAL A 202 -21.91 17.48 -27.23
C VAL A 202 -21.58 18.82 -27.87
N ARG A 203 -21.53 18.81 -29.20
CA ARG A 203 -21.47 20.00 -30.06
C ARG A 203 -22.73 20.82 -29.98
#